data_AF-A0A3S0BCC1-F1
#
_entry.id   AF-A0A3S0BCC1-F1
#
_cell.length_a   1.000
_cell.length_b   1.000
_cell.length_c   1.000
_cell.angle_alpha   90.00
_cell.angle_beta   90.00
_cell.angle_gamma   90.00
#
_symmetry.space_group_name_H-M   'P 1'
#
loop_
_entity.id
_entity.type
_entity.pdbx_description
1 polymer ?
#
loop_
_entity_poly.entity_id
_entity_poly.type
_entity_poly.pdbx_seq_one_letter_code
_entity_poly.pdbx_strand_id
1 'polypeptide(L)'
;MRKLFLLLSVLVIVACSNNAGVVQPVSKFNPEVLGTWNDDNGCKMSLERIEDKLILRNFTNSKGVEYQNINLEWNKQSVFTVFTSTESDVKFTGSFSDGFITIDNGLCNKILRKENAN
;
A
#
# COMPACT_ATOMS: atom_id res chain seq x y z
N MET A 1 73.26 -18.28 22.59
CA MET A 1 72.97 -17.48 21.38
C MET A 1 71.48 -17.25 21.29
N ARG A 2 71.07 -15.99 21.17
CA ARG A 2 69.67 -15.52 21.02
C ARG A 2 68.95 -16.22 19.88
N LYS A 3 67.66 -16.49 20.05
CA LYS A 3 66.61 -16.26 19.02
C LYS A 3 65.24 -16.23 19.69
N LEU A 4 64.79 -15.01 19.91
CA LEU A 4 63.43 -14.61 20.26
C LEU A 4 62.53 -14.93 19.04
N PHE A 5 61.49 -15.75 19.21
CA PHE A 5 60.41 -15.87 18.22
C PHE A 5 59.09 -15.54 18.90
N LEU A 6 58.65 -14.30 18.73
CA LEU A 6 57.33 -13.82 19.10
C LEU A 6 56.28 -14.44 18.15
N LEU A 7 55.72 -15.57 18.60
CA LEU A 7 54.40 -16.12 18.28
C LEU A 7 53.22 -15.12 18.44
N LEU A 8 53.15 -14.02 17.68
CA LEU A 8 51.91 -13.22 17.58
C LEU A 8 50.87 -13.99 16.74
N SER A 9 50.00 -14.76 17.39
CA SER A 9 48.81 -15.31 16.76
C SER A 9 47.74 -14.22 16.67
N VAL A 10 47.61 -13.63 15.48
CA VAL A 10 46.50 -12.73 15.14
C VAL A 10 45.22 -13.56 15.08
N LEU A 11 44.37 -13.44 16.10
CA LEU A 11 42.99 -13.90 16.04
C LEU A 11 42.24 -12.96 15.09
N VAL A 12 42.05 -13.38 13.84
CA VAL A 12 41.07 -12.73 12.95
C VAL A 12 39.70 -13.26 13.38
N ILE A 13 39.06 -12.54 14.31
CA ILE A 13 37.64 -12.72 14.58
C ILE A 13 36.93 -12.13 13.35
N VAL A 14 36.62 -12.99 12.38
CA VAL A 14 35.60 -12.69 11.38
C VAL A 14 34.29 -12.63 12.14
N ALA A 15 33.96 -11.45 12.67
CA ALA A 15 32.60 -11.13 13.04
C ALA A 15 31.81 -11.13 11.74
N CYS A 16 31.23 -12.29 11.39
CA CYS A 16 30.03 -12.28 10.56
C CYS A 16 29.02 -11.47 11.37
N SER A 17 28.96 -10.18 11.06
CA SER A 17 27.83 -9.33 11.40
C SER A 17 26.64 -9.97 10.72
N ASN A 18 26.04 -10.94 11.39
CA ASN A 18 24.65 -11.28 11.20
C ASN A 18 23.88 -10.06 11.73
N ASN A 19 23.97 -8.95 11.00
CA ASN A 19 22.82 -8.11 10.80
C ASN A 19 21.80 -9.08 10.21
N ALA A 20 21.08 -9.79 11.09
CA ALA A 20 19.72 -10.19 10.83
C ALA A 20 19.02 -8.86 10.58
N GLY A 21 19.15 -8.41 9.32
CA GLY A 21 18.57 -7.19 8.84
C GLY A 21 17.14 -7.25 9.30
N VAL A 22 16.69 -6.17 9.91
CA VAL A 22 15.27 -5.89 9.94
C VAL A 22 14.88 -5.91 8.48
N VAL A 23 14.39 -7.06 8.01
CA VAL A 23 13.70 -7.19 6.75
C VAL A 23 12.44 -6.42 7.03
N GLN A 24 12.51 -5.10 6.85
CA GLN A 24 11.31 -4.29 6.76
C GLN A 24 10.47 -5.01 5.71
N PRO A 25 9.25 -5.46 6.05
CA PRO A 25 8.40 -6.03 5.04
C PRO A 25 8.28 -4.94 3.99
N VAL A 26 8.85 -5.19 2.81
CA VAL A 26 8.61 -4.34 1.65
C VAL A 26 7.10 -4.33 1.55
N SER A 27 6.49 -3.22 1.95
CA SER A 27 5.08 -2.98 1.71
C SER A 27 4.97 -3.06 0.19
N LYS A 28 4.56 -4.22 -0.32
CA LYS A 28 4.40 -4.48 -1.75
C LYS A 28 3.12 -3.79 -2.17
N PHE A 29 3.15 -2.46 -2.02
CA PHE A 29 2.16 -1.54 -2.52
C PHE A 29 1.76 -1.99 -3.92
N ASN A 30 0.46 -2.07 -4.15
CA ASN A 30 -0.06 -2.42 -5.45
C ASN A 30 -0.26 -1.13 -6.25
N PRO A 31 0.64 -0.76 -7.18
CA PRO A 31 0.50 0.48 -7.93
C PRO A 31 -0.71 0.48 -8.88
N GLU A 32 -1.28 -0.68 -9.19
CA GLU A 32 -2.41 -0.78 -10.11
C GLU A 32 -3.67 -0.09 -9.56
N VAL A 33 -3.80 0.01 -8.24
CA VAL A 33 -4.94 0.69 -7.57
C VAL A 33 -4.94 2.20 -7.80
N LEU A 34 -3.81 2.79 -8.18
CA LEU A 34 -3.69 4.24 -8.35
C LEU A 34 -4.44 4.75 -9.58
N GLY A 35 -4.88 6.00 -9.52
CA GLY A 35 -5.57 6.70 -10.60
C GLY A 35 -7.04 6.92 -10.32
N THR A 36 -7.77 7.29 -11.36
CA THR A 36 -9.20 7.62 -11.28
C THR A 36 -10.04 6.41 -11.68
N TRP A 37 -11.13 6.20 -10.95
CA TRP A 37 -12.02 5.06 -11.08
C TRP A 37 -13.46 5.56 -11.11
N ASN A 38 -14.28 5.00 -12.00
CA ASN A 38 -15.68 5.38 -12.10
C ASN A 38 -16.57 4.20 -12.52
N ASP A 39 -17.88 4.36 -12.30
CA ASP A 39 -18.92 3.53 -12.89
C ASP A 39 -19.92 4.39 -13.66
N ASP A 40 -20.74 3.74 -14.47
CA ASP A 40 -21.81 4.40 -15.24
C ASP A 40 -23.00 4.84 -14.36
N ASN A 41 -22.95 4.56 -13.05
CA ASN A 41 -24.00 4.87 -12.07
C ASN A 41 -23.63 6.09 -11.18
N GLY A 42 -22.58 6.82 -11.54
CA GLY A 42 -22.19 8.06 -10.88
C GLY A 42 -21.33 7.88 -9.62
N CYS A 43 -20.78 6.70 -9.36
CA CYS A 43 -19.69 6.56 -8.40
C CYS A 43 -18.37 6.90 -9.08
N LYS A 44 -17.61 7.82 -8.47
CA LYS A 44 -16.29 8.26 -8.96
C LYS A 44 -15.33 8.41 -7.78
N MET A 45 -14.09 8.01 -7.98
CA MET A 45 -13.03 8.21 -6.99
C MET A 45 -11.67 8.33 -7.63
N SER A 46 -10.71 8.85 -6.86
CA SER A 46 -9.30 8.82 -7.24
C SER A 46 -8.42 8.41 -6.07
N LEU A 47 -7.44 7.58 -6.40
CA LEU A 47 -6.45 7.05 -5.47
C LEU A 47 -5.07 7.54 -5.85
N GLU A 48 -4.38 8.13 -4.89
CA GLU A 48 -3.00 8.57 -5.05
C GLU A 48 -2.11 7.95 -3.98
N ARG A 49 -0.83 7.77 -4.31
CA ARG A 49 0.20 7.47 -3.32
C ARG A 49 0.92 8.76 -2.98
N ILE A 50 0.95 9.09 -1.70
CA ILE A 50 1.79 10.15 -1.16
C ILE A 50 2.75 9.50 -0.18
N GLU A 51 4.05 9.56 -0.48
CA GLU A 51 5.09 8.85 0.29
C GLU A 51 4.73 7.35 0.38
N ASP A 52 4.46 6.85 1.58
CA ASP A 52 4.06 5.45 1.83
C ASP A 52 2.59 5.28 2.21
N LYS A 53 1.75 6.29 1.95
CA LYS A 53 0.32 6.27 2.24
C LYS A 53 -0.51 6.24 0.96
N LEU A 54 -1.64 5.53 1.00
CA LEU A 54 -2.66 5.59 -0.03
C LEU A 54 -3.72 6.58 0.41
N ILE A 55 -4.03 7.51 -0.48
CA ILE A 55 -4.94 8.60 -0.21
C ILE A 55 -6.12 8.49 -1.16
N LEU A 56 -7.32 8.47 -0.59
CA LEU A 56 -8.55 8.72 -1.33
C LEU A 56 -8.67 10.22 -1.53
N ARG A 57 -8.26 10.70 -2.70
CA ARG A 57 -8.23 12.15 -2.99
C ARG A 57 -9.61 12.73 -3.11
N ASN A 58 -10.45 12.07 -3.89
CA ASN A 58 -11.86 12.36 -3.97
C ASN A 58 -12.64 11.05 -4.07
N PHE A 59 -13.84 11.10 -3.52
CA PHE A 59 -14.89 10.12 -3.72
C PHE A 59 -16.21 10.87 -3.81
N THR A 60 -17.03 10.50 -4.78
CA THR A 60 -18.43 10.91 -4.88
C THR A 60 -19.27 9.72 -5.30
N ASN A 61 -20.54 9.68 -4.87
CA ASN A 61 -21.51 8.70 -5.36
C ASN A 61 -22.84 9.34 -5.77
N SER A 62 -23.71 8.54 -6.39
CA SER A 62 -25.05 8.97 -6.81
C SER A 62 -26.01 9.33 -5.67
N LYS A 63 -25.63 9.10 -4.42
CA LYS A 63 -26.39 9.50 -3.22
C LYS A 63 -25.93 10.87 -2.67
N GLY A 64 -24.93 11.50 -3.29
CA GLY A 64 -24.36 12.77 -2.82
C GLY A 64 -23.41 12.63 -1.64
N VAL A 65 -22.91 11.43 -1.35
CA VAL A 65 -21.85 11.23 -0.35
C VAL A 65 -20.53 11.65 -0.98
N GLU A 66 -19.76 12.48 -0.26
CA GLU A 66 -18.47 12.97 -0.70
C GLU A 66 -17.40 12.75 0.38
N TYR A 67 -16.23 12.26 -0.02
CA TYR A 67 -15.04 12.20 0.84
C TYR A 67 -13.84 12.78 0.11
N GLN A 68 -12.93 13.41 0.86
CA GLN A 68 -11.73 14.03 0.32
C GLN A 68 -10.54 13.85 1.24
N ASN A 69 -9.37 13.57 0.66
CA ASN A 69 -8.09 13.41 1.35
C ASN A 69 -8.10 12.40 2.51
N ILE A 70 -8.81 11.28 2.35
CA ILE A 70 -8.90 10.24 3.38
C ILE A 70 -7.65 9.36 3.35
N ASN A 71 -7.05 9.13 4.51
CA ASN A 71 -5.94 8.18 4.64
C ASN A 71 -6.47 6.75 4.64
N LEU A 72 -5.97 5.94 3.71
CA LEU A 72 -6.28 4.53 3.60
C LEU A 72 -5.11 3.67 4.04
N GLU A 73 -5.38 2.71 4.91
CA GLU A 73 -4.50 1.55 5.08
C GLU A 73 -4.77 0.56 3.94
N TRP A 74 -3.74 -0.17 3.51
CA TRP A 74 -3.88 -1.22 2.52
C TRP A 74 -3.35 -2.55 3.05
N ASN A 75 -3.94 -3.63 2.56
CA ASN A 75 -3.46 -4.98 2.78
C ASN A 75 -3.55 -5.77 1.47
N LYS A 76 -2.39 -6.22 0.97
CA LYS A 76 -2.32 -7.07 -0.21
C LYS A 76 -2.47 -8.54 0.20
N GLN A 77 -3.53 -9.18 -0.26
CA GLN A 77 -3.86 -10.58 0.00
C GLN A 77 -3.84 -11.36 -1.32
N SER A 78 -2.70 -11.95 -1.65
CA SER A 78 -2.49 -12.67 -2.91
C SER A 78 -2.78 -11.77 -4.14
N VAL A 79 -3.91 -12.01 -4.82
CA VAL A 79 -4.38 -11.26 -6.00
C VAL A 79 -5.23 -10.04 -5.64
N PHE A 80 -5.72 -9.95 -4.40
CA PHE A 80 -6.54 -8.84 -3.93
C PHE A 80 -5.70 -7.78 -3.23
N THR A 81 -6.13 -6.53 -3.33
CA THR A 81 -5.67 -5.46 -2.44
C THR A 81 -6.87 -4.83 -1.79
N VAL A 82 -7.01 -5.00 -0.47
CA VAL A 82 -8.05 -4.35 0.32
C VAL A 82 -7.51 -3.04 0.83
N PHE A 83 -8.33 -1.99 0.83
CA PHE A 83 -8.00 -0.72 1.44
C PHE A 83 -9.18 -0.20 2.27
N THR A 84 -8.85 0.38 3.42
CA THR A 84 -9.84 0.81 4.41
C THR A 84 -9.44 2.15 4.99
N SER A 85 -10.43 3.00 5.26
CA SER A 85 -10.22 4.27 5.95
C SER A 85 -9.59 4.04 7.32
N THR A 86 -8.57 4.84 7.63
CA THR A 86 -7.99 4.92 8.97
C THR A 86 -8.69 5.93 9.87
N GLU A 87 -9.64 6.69 9.32
CA GLU A 87 -10.41 7.72 10.03
C GLU A 87 -11.68 7.12 10.64
N SER A 88 -11.89 7.34 11.94
CA SER A 88 -12.92 6.66 12.73
C SER A 88 -14.36 6.97 12.32
N ASP A 89 -14.58 8.14 11.73
CA ASP A 89 -15.87 8.65 11.27
C ASP A 89 -16.16 8.33 9.80
N VAL A 90 -15.17 7.83 9.06
CA VAL A 90 -15.29 7.54 7.63
C VAL A 90 -15.34 6.04 7.40
N LYS A 91 -16.55 5.52 7.13
CA LYS A 91 -16.78 4.10 6.81
C LYS A 91 -16.56 3.81 5.33
N PHE A 92 -15.30 3.86 4.91
CA PHE A 92 -14.89 3.60 3.54
C PHE A 92 -13.99 2.36 3.46
N THR A 93 -14.43 1.36 2.68
CA THR A 93 -13.66 0.14 2.39
C THR A 93 -13.82 -0.17 0.92
N GLY A 94 -12.72 -0.55 0.28
CA GLY A 94 -12.75 -1.05 -1.08
C GLY A 94 -11.74 -2.16 -1.30
N SER A 95 -11.91 -2.86 -2.41
CA SER A 95 -10.97 -3.89 -2.84
C SER A 95 -10.65 -3.73 -4.31
N PHE A 96 -9.40 -3.96 -4.66
CA PHE A 96 -8.93 -4.09 -6.03
C PHE A 96 -8.67 -5.56 -6.35
N SER A 97 -9.20 -6.01 -7.48
CA SER A 97 -8.92 -7.31 -8.10
C SER A 97 -9.11 -7.23 -9.60
N ASP A 98 -8.23 -7.90 -10.36
CA ASP A 98 -8.38 -8.11 -11.80
C ASP A 98 -8.68 -6.84 -12.61
N GLY A 99 -8.10 -5.70 -12.21
CA GLY A 99 -8.29 -4.42 -12.91
C GLY A 99 -9.59 -3.68 -12.56
N PHE A 100 -10.31 -4.09 -11.53
CA PHE A 100 -11.55 -3.46 -11.07
C PHE A 100 -11.45 -3.09 -9.58
N ILE A 101 -12.24 -2.09 -9.17
CA ILE A 101 -12.45 -1.75 -7.76
C ILE A 101 -13.90 -1.98 -7.36
N THR A 102 -14.11 -2.62 -6.21
CA THR A 102 -15.40 -2.62 -5.52
C THR A 102 -15.32 -1.74 -4.29
N ILE A 103 -16.40 -1.02 -3.99
CA ILE A 103 -16.55 -0.23 -2.76
C ILE A 103 -17.68 -0.83 -1.94
N ASP A 104 -17.37 -1.18 -0.70
CA ASP A 104 -18.32 -1.80 0.23
C ASP A 104 -19.27 -0.77 0.85
N ASN A 105 -20.06 -1.22 1.83
CA ASN A 105 -20.98 -0.39 2.64
C ASN A 105 -22.10 0.28 1.83
N GLY A 106 -22.42 -0.26 0.64
CA GLY A 106 -23.47 0.27 -0.22
C GLY A 106 -23.18 1.69 -0.73
N LEU A 107 -21.92 2.09 -0.72
CA LEU A 107 -21.48 3.38 -1.24
C LEU A 107 -21.53 3.40 -2.77
N CYS A 108 -21.18 2.29 -3.42
CA CYS A 108 -21.30 2.12 -4.88
C CYS A 108 -22.04 0.81 -5.18
N ASN A 109 -22.87 0.84 -6.23
CA ASN A 109 -23.75 -0.28 -6.58
C ASN A 109 -23.19 -1.15 -7.72
N LYS A 110 -22.06 -0.73 -8.32
CA LYS A 110 -21.38 -1.43 -9.40
C LYS A 110 -19.87 -1.41 -9.15
N ILE A 111 -19.18 -2.29 -9.88
CA ILE A 111 -17.72 -2.28 -9.96
C ILE A 111 -17.26 -0.99 -10.66
N LEU A 112 -16.18 -0.41 -10.16
CA LEU A 112 -15.51 0.73 -10.75
C LEU A 112 -14.44 0.26 -11.72
N ARG A 113 -14.36 0.95 -12.86
CA ARG A 113 -13.36 0.75 -13.90
C ARG A 113 -12.41 1.93 -13.91
N LYS A 114 -11.17 1.67 -14.30
CA LYS A 114 -10.17 2.72 -14.42
C LYS A 114 -10.57 3.67 -15.53
N GLU A 115 -10.57 4.97 -15.25
CA GLU A 115 -10.73 5.99 -16.27
C GLU A 115 -9.47 5.97 -17.13
N ASN A 116 -9.63 5.75 -18.44
CA ASN A 116 -8.50 5.78 -19.35
C ASN A 116 -7.93 7.21 -19.37
N ALA A 117 -6.62 7.35 -19.32
CA ALA A 117 -5.98 8.62 -19.63
C ALA A 117 -6.26 8.93 -21.12
N ASN A 118 -7.01 10.00 -21.38
CA ASN A 118 -7.23 10.52 -22.73
C ASN A 118 -5.93 11.03 -23.35
#